data_AF-A0A1S4C3R6-F1
#
_entry.id   AF-A0A1S4C3R6-F1
#
_cell.length_a   1.000
_cell.length_b   1.000
_cell.length_c   1.000
_cell.angle_alpha   90.00
_cell.angle_beta   90.00
_cell.angle_gamma   90.00
#
_symmetry.space_group_name_H-M   'P 1'
#
loop_
_entity.id
_entity.type
_entity.pdbx_description
1 polymer ?
#
loop_
_entity_poly.entity_id
_entity_poly.type
_entity_poly.pdbx_seq_one_letter_code
_entity_poly.pdbx_strand_id
1 'polypeptide(L)'
;MKTSHPLSLFCILFAAVLLHLRLVPSFALLDPTMFSSVAIVPNAAAPQPLNPGFVSADTDYIRSSCKTTMYPATCYHSLNHYATAVQQDPARLARVAVGVSLAKAKRIAAFLSNQSREADYGAQPRVVAALHDCFSVFGDTIDQIRDSLSQMRKLGGSSESLRFQMSNVQTWM
;
A
#
# COMPACT_ATOMS: atom_id res chain seq x y z
N MET A 1 26.03 -17.13 47.53
CA MET A 1 25.93 -17.65 46.14
C MET A 1 24.47 -17.87 45.83
N LYS A 2 23.84 -16.97 45.05
CA LYS A 2 22.41 -17.03 44.72
C LYS A 2 22.31 -17.47 43.26
N THR A 3 21.77 -18.66 43.05
CA THR A 3 21.63 -19.31 41.74
C THR A 3 20.56 -18.59 40.94
N SER A 4 20.98 -17.91 39.86
CA SER A 4 20.09 -17.23 38.93
C SER A 4 19.26 -18.27 38.16
N HIS A 5 17.94 -18.22 38.32
CA HIS A 5 16.99 -19.15 37.69
C HIS A 5 16.99 -19.01 36.15
N PRO A 6 16.99 -20.12 35.39
CA PRO A 6 17.06 -20.10 33.93
C PRO A 6 15.87 -19.40 33.25
N LEU A 7 14.71 -19.33 33.92
CA LEU A 7 13.54 -18.59 33.43
C LEU A 7 13.78 -17.07 33.41
N SER A 8 14.60 -16.52 34.30
CA SER A 8 14.87 -15.08 34.35
C SER A 8 15.73 -14.64 33.17
N LEU A 9 16.72 -15.45 32.79
CA LEU A 9 17.52 -15.23 31.59
C LEU A 9 16.69 -15.34 30.31
N PHE A 10 15.76 -16.30 30.24
CA PHE A 10 14.88 -16.46 29.08
C PHE A 10 13.94 -15.26 28.90
N CYS A 11 13.35 -14.74 29.99
CA CYS A 11 12.52 -13.54 29.93
C CYS A 11 13.31 -12.29 29.53
N ILE A 12 14.56 -12.15 30.01
CA ILE A 12 15.42 -11.02 29.65
C ILE A 12 15.84 -11.10 28.18
N LEU A 13 16.20 -12.29 27.69
CA LEU A 13 16.54 -12.52 26.28
C LEU A 13 15.33 -12.27 25.37
N PHE A 14 14.13 -12.72 25.76
CA PHE A 14 12.91 -12.51 24.99
C PHE A 14 12.51 -11.02 24.95
N ALA A 15 12.61 -10.32 26.07
CA ALA A 15 12.36 -8.88 26.14
C ALA A 15 13.41 -8.08 25.32
N ALA A 16 14.68 -8.48 25.36
CA ALA A 16 15.73 -7.88 24.55
C ALA A 16 15.51 -8.13 23.05
N VAL A 17 15.12 -9.34 22.64
CA VAL A 17 14.79 -9.68 21.24
C VAL A 17 13.57 -8.89 20.76
N LEU A 18 12.52 -8.74 21.58
CA LEU A 18 11.35 -7.93 21.25
C LEU A 18 11.68 -6.43 21.16
N LEU A 19 12.56 -5.93 22.04
CA LEU A 19 13.03 -4.54 21.99
C LEU A 19 13.93 -4.28 20.77
N HIS A 20 14.77 -5.25 20.40
CA HIS A 20 15.53 -5.22 19.16
C HIS A 20 14.62 -5.25 17.92
N LEU A 21 13.56 -6.07 17.90
CA LEU A 21 12.58 -6.08 16.82
C LEU A 21 11.79 -4.77 16.68
N ARG A 22 11.64 -3.98 17.75
CA ARG A 22 11.02 -2.64 17.71
C ARG A 22 11.99 -1.52 17.33
N LEU A 23 13.30 -1.73 17.45
CA LEU A 23 14.33 -0.77 17.04
C LEU A 23 14.91 -1.06 15.65
N VAL A 24 14.60 -2.19 15.00
CA VAL A 24 14.89 -2.35 13.57
C VAL A 24 13.96 -1.38 12.82
N PRO A 25 14.49 -0.28 12.25
CA PRO A 25 13.70 0.57 11.40
C PRO A 25 13.29 -0.30 10.20
N SER A 26 12.03 -0.26 9.81
CA SER A 26 11.49 -0.96 8.64
C SER A 26 12.06 -0.44 7.29
N PHE A 27 13.32 0.02 7.28
CA PHE A 27 14.02 0.61 6.15
C PHE A 27 14.75 -0.40 5.25
N ALA A 28 14.74 -1.70 5.59
CA ALA A 28 15.53 -2.70 4.86
C ALA A 28 14.74 -3.66 3.93
N LEU A 29 13.47 -3.38 3.59
CA LEU A 29 12.69 -4.19 2.62
C LEU A 29 12.21 -3.44 1.38
N LEU A 30 12.87 -2.34 1.04
CA LEU A 30 12.79 -1.80 -0.33
C LEU A 30 14.06 -2.19 -1.06
N ASP A 31 14.14 -3.47 -1.43
CA ASP A 31 15.06 -3.89 -2.49
C ASP A 31 14.54 -3.25 -3.81
N PRO A 32 15.31 -2.35 -4.47
CA PRO A 32 14.85 -1.69 -5.69
C PRO A 32 14.85 -2.60 -6.92
N THR A 33 15.21 -3.88 -6.80
CA THR A 33 15.63 -4.70 -7.96
C THR A 33 14.59 -5.61 -8.58
N MET A 34 13.28 -5.42 -8.35
CA MET A 34 12.24 -6.10 -9.13
C MET A 34 11.12 -5.18 -9.62
N PHE A 35 11.48 -4.25 -10.49
CA PHE A 35 10.57 -3.72 -11.50
C PHE A 35 11.09 -4.14 -12.89
N SER A 36 11.06 -5.44 -13.17
CA SER A 36 11.18 -5.92 -14.56
C SER A 36 9.84 -5.76 -15.26
N SER A 37 9.73 -4.61 -15.94
CA SER A 37 9.17 -4.44 -17.29
C SER A 37 7.76 -4.98 -17.56
N VAL A 38 6.74 -4.16 -17.27
CA VAL A 38 5.62 -4.04 -18.21
C VAL A 38 5.96 -2.90 -19.15
N ALA A 39 6.41 -3.23 -20.36
CA ALA A 39 6.56 -2.28 -21.45
C ALA A 39 5.16 -1.89 -21.94
N ILE A 40 4.56 -0.88 -21.30
CA ILE A 40 3.59 -0.04 -21.99
C ILE A 40 4.45 0.89 -22.83
N VAL A 41 4.43 0.71 -24.15
CA VAL A 41 5.02 1.66 -25.09
C VAL A 41 3.99 2.76 -25.32
N PRO A 42 4.19 4.00 -24.84
CA PRO A 42 3.67 5.16 -25.55
C PRO A 42 4.71 5.58 -26.59
N ASN A 43 4.21 5.89 -27.76
CA ASN A 43 4.92 6.52 -28.87
C ASN A 43 5.95 7.54 -28.36
N ALA A 44 7.23 7.39 -28.74
CA ALA A 44 8.34 8.18 -28.22
C ALA A 44 8.20 9.66 -28.62
N ALA A 45 7.67 10.48 -27.72
CA ALA A 45 7.97 11.91 -27.68
C ALA A 45 9.25 12.09 -26.85
N ALA A 46 10.16 12.92 -27.35
CA ALA A 46 11.46 13.18 -26.72
C ALA A 46 11.33 13.55 -25.22
N PRO A 47 12.25 13.11 -24.34
CA PRO A 47 12.24 13.49 -22.94
C PRO A 47 12.45 15.01 -22.82
N GLN A 48 11.37 15.73 -22.51
CA GLN A 48 11.45 17.14 -22.21
C GLN A 48 12.10 17.32 -20.83
N PRO A 49 12.99 18.31 -20.64
CA PRO A 49 13.59 18.58 -19.35
C PRO A 49 12.49 18.95 -18.33
N LEU A 50 12.41 18.18 -17.25
CA LEU A 50 11.45 18.41 -16.17
C LEU A 50 11.84 19.68 -15.40
N ASN A 51 10.95 20.67 -15.39
CA ASN A 51 11.14 21.89 -14.61
C ASN A 51 10.98 21.56 -13.11
N PRO A 52 11.96 21.89 -12.24
CA PRO A 52 11.84 21.71 -10.79
C PRO A 52 10.57 22.34 -10.19
N GLY A 53 10.10 23.46 -10.75
CA GLY A 53 8.86 24.13 -10.32
C GLY A 53 7.58 23.35 -10.65
N PHE A 54 7.61 22.47 -11.66
CA PHE A 54 6.48 21.60 -12.00
C PHE A 54 6.37 20.41 -11.02
N VAL A 55 7.51 19.81 -10.66
CA VAL A 55 7.57 18.72 -9.68
C VAL A 55 7.06 19.17 -8.31
N SER A 56 7.43 20.38 -7.87
CA SER A 56 6.91 20.94 -6.60
C SER A 56 5.39 21.11 -6.67
N ALA A 57 4.86 21.67 -7.76
CA ALA A 57 3.42 21.90 -7.93
C ALA A 57 2.61 20.59 -7.95
N ASP A 58 3.12 19.53 -8.58
CA ASP A 58 2.47 18.22 -8.57
C ASP A 58 2.47 17.60 -7.16
N THR A 59 3.58 17.69 -6.43
CA THR A 59 3.63 17.18 -5.05
C THR A 59 2.73 17.97 -4.09
N ASP A 60 2.59 19.27 -4.30
CA ASP A 60 1.67 20.12 -3.53
C ASP A 60 0.20 19.80 -3.82
N TYR A 61 -0.12 19.45 -5.08
CA TYR A 61 -1.43 18.94 -5.43
C TYR A 61 -1.77 17.65 -4.66
N ILE A 62 -0.85 16.67 -4.61
CA ILE A 62 -1.03 15.46 -3.81
C ILE A 62 -1.24 15.81 -2.32
N ARG A 63 -0.40 16.70 -1.78
CA ARG A 63 -0.50 17.14 -0.39
C ARG A 63 -1.86 17.74 -0.09
N SER A 64 -2.37 18.62 -0.96
CA SER A 64 -3.67 19.26 -0.79
C SER A 64 -4.82 18.25 -0.86
N SER A 65 -4.77 17.32 -1.80
CA SER A 65 -5.77 16.26 -1.98
C SER A 65 -5.82 15.31 -0.77
N CYS A 66 -4.67 14.99 -0.17
CA CYS A 66 -4.60 14.12 0.99
C CYS A 66 -5.15 14.75 2.29
N LYS A 67 -5.28 16.08 2.38
CA LYS A 67 -5.77 16.76 3.60
C LYS A 67 -7.20 16.38 3.97
N THR A 68 -8.02 15.98 3.00
CA THR A 68 -9.42 15.59 3.20
C THR A 68 -9.58 14.11 3.55
N THR A 69 -8.49 13.34 3.56
CA THR A 69 -8.52 11.91 3.91
C THR A 69 -8.39 11.71 5.41
N MET A 70 -8.88 10.57 5.92
CA MET A 70 -8.74 10.23 7.35
C MET A 70 -7.29 10.03 7.80
N TYR A 71 -6.38 9.70 6.86
CA TYR A 71 -4.96 9.49 7.12
C TYR A 71 -4.07 10.34 6.18
N PRO A 72 -3.99 11.67 6.38
CA PRO A 72 -3.30 12.57 5.45
C PRO A 72 -1.83 12.24 5.24
N ALA A 73 -1.11 11.92 6.32
CA ALA A 73 0.32 11.58 6.24
C ALA A 73 0.57 10.30 5.43
N THR A 74 -0.20 9.25 5.71
CA THR A 74 -0.14 7.98 4.98
C THR A 74 -0.49 8.16 3.50
N CYS A 75 -1.52 8.95 3.20
CA CYS A 75 -1.90 9.29 1.84
C CYS A 75 -0.74 9.97 1.09
N TYR A 76 -0.15 11.03 1.68
CA TYR A 76 0.93 11.77 1.03
C TYR A 76 2.18 10.89 0.83
N HIS A 77 2.60 10.14 1.85
CA HIS A 77 3.77 9.25 1.72
C HIS A 77 3.55 8.15 0.68
N SER A 78 2.33 7.66 0.53
CA SER A 78 2.01 6.63 -0.46
C SER A 78 1.97 7.17 -1.89
N LEU A 79 1.68 8.46 -2.09
CA LEU A 79 1.35 9.02 -3.40
C LEU A 79 2.34 10.05 -3.94
N ASN A 80 3.15 10.69 -3.11
CA ASN A 80 4.01 11.80 -3.54
C ASN A 80 5.00 11.41 -4.66
N HIS A 81 5.53 10.18 -4.64
CA HIS A 81 6.43 9.69 -5.68
C HIS A 81 5.76 9.52 -7.05
N TYR A 82 4.43 9.52 -7.10
CA TYR A 82 3.62 9.44 -8.32
C TYR A 82 3.12 10.81 -8.80
N ALA A 83 3.54 11.90 -8.16
CA ALA A 83 3.17 13.27 -8.50
C ALA A 83 3.22 13.56 -10.01
N THR A 84 4.32 13.20 -10.66
CA THR A 84 4.51 13.39 -12.11
C THR A 84 3.59 12.55 -13.00
N ALA A 85 3.11 11.40 -12.51
CA ALA A 85 2.13 10.57 -13.22
C ALA A 85 0.70 11.11 -13.03
N VAL A 86 0.44 11.74 -11.89
CA VAL A 86 -0.85 12.34 -11.54
C VAL A 86 -1.09 13.63 -12.32
N GLN A 87 -0.08 14.49 -12.52
CA GLN A 87 -0.18 15.73 -13.29
C GLN A 87 -1.38 16.61 -12.89
N GLN A 88 -1.61 16.73 -11.58
CA GLN A 88 -2.75 17.47 -11.00
C GLN A 88 -4.15 17.03 -11.46
N ASP A 89 -4.26 15.84 -12.05
CA ASP A 89 -5.53 15.29 -12.55
C ASP A 89 -6.18 14.39 -11.47
N PRO A 90 -7.41 14.69 -11.02
CA PRO A 90 -8.06 13.94 -9.95
C PRO A 90 -8.43 12.51 -10.37
N ALA A 91 -8.69 12.27 -11.66
CA ALA A 91 -8.96 10.94 -12.18
C ALA A 91 -7.70 10.07 -12.20
N ARG A 92 -6.55 10.66 -12.57
CA ARG A 92 -5.25 10.00 -12.48
C ARG A 92 -4.86 9.75 -11.03
N LEU A 93 -5.08 10.73 -10.15
CA LEU A 93 -4.86 10.56 -8.70
C LEU A 93 -5.63 9.37 -8.15
N ALA A 94 -6.93 9.28 -8.45
CA ALA A 94 -7.76 8.16 -8.01
C ALA A 94 -7.24 6.82 -8.55
N ARG A 95 -6.92 6.72 -9.85
CA ARG A 95 -6.39 5.47 -10.44
C ARG A 95 -5.07 5.05 -9.83
N VAL A 96 -4.16 6.00 -9.60
CA VAL A 96 -2.87 5.75 -8.93
C VAL A 96 -3.11 5.27 -7.50
N ALA A 97 -3.97 5.93 -6.73
CA ALA A 97 -4.27 5.55 -5.37
C ALA A 97 -4.85 4.13 -5.27
N VAL A 98 -5.82 3.79 -6.13
CA VAL A 98 -6.38 2.44 -6.20
C VAL A 98 -5.31 1.41 -6.63
N GLY A 99 -4.42 1.77 -7.58
CA GLY A 99 -3.30 0.93 -7.98
C GLY A 99 -2.28 0.67 -6.86
N VAL A 100 -1.96 1.68 -6.06
CA VAL A 100 -1.09 1.56 -4.87
C VAL A 100 -1.75 0.66 -3.82
N SER A 101 -3.05 0.81 -3.58
CA SER A 101 -3.83 -0.05 -2.69
C SER A 101 -3.82 -1.51 -3.16
N LEU A 102 -3.98 -1.76 -4.46
CA LEU A 102 -3.87 -3.11 -5.03
C LEU A 102 -2.50 -3.73 -4.77
N ALA A 103 -1.42 -2.98 -5.03
CA ALA A 103 -0.07 -3.45 -4.80
C ALA A 103 0.16 -3.80 -3.32
N LYS A 104 -0.37 -3.00 -2.40
CA LYS A 104 -0.26 -3.25 -0.96
C LYS A 104 -1.09 -4.46 -0.52
N ALA A 105 -2.32 -4.60 -1.02
CA ALA A 105 -3.18 -5.75 -0.74
C ALA A 105 -2.50 -7.07 -1.17
N LYS A 106 -1.89 -7.09 -2.36
CA LYS A 106 -1.11 -8.25 -2.85
C LYS A 106 0.05 -8.61 -1.93
N ARG A 107 0.81 -7.62 -1.45
CA ARG A 107 1.91 -7.87 -0.50
C ARG A 107 1.40 -8.43 0.83
N ILE A 108 0.27 -7.91 1.33
CA ILE A 108 -0.33 -8.41 2.57
C ILE A 108 -0.85 -9.84 2.38
N ALA A 109 -1.51 -10.16 1.26
CA ALA A 109 -1.92 -11.53 0.97
C ALA A 109 -0.73 -12.50 0.92
N ALA A 110 0.38 -12.12 0.27
CA ALA A 110 1.59 -12.94 0.23
C ALA A 110 2.22 -13.13 1.62
N PHE A 111 2.24 -12.07 2.43
CA PHE A 111 2.69 -12.14 3.82
C PHE A 111 1.80 -13.09 4.64
N LEU A 112 0.48 -12.94 4.56
CA LEU A 112 -0.48 -13.77 5.28
C LEU A 112 -0.42 -15.24 4.85
N SER A 113 -0.20 -15.51 3.56
CA SER A 113 0.01 -16.88 3.05
C SER A 113 1.25 -17.54 3.65
N ASN A 114 2.35 -16.79 3.80
CA ASN A 114 3.54 -17.31 4.46
C ASN A 114 3.32 -17.51 5.97
N GLN A 115 2.61 -16.59 6.64
CA GLN A 115 2.29 -16.70 8.06
C GLN A 115 1.31 -17.85 8.34
N SER A 116 0.30 -18.06 7.49
CA SER A 116 -0.64 -19.16 7.66
C SER A 116 0.07 -20.51 7.54
N ARG A 117 0.94 -20.66 6.53
CA ARG A 117 1.76 -21.88 6.38
C ARG A 117 2.66 -22.15 7.59
N GLU A 118 3.29 -21.11 8.15
CA GLU A 118 4.12 -21.28 9.36
C GLU A 118 3.25 -21.68 10.57
N ALA A 119 2.09 -21.05 10.72
CA ALA A 119 1.18 -21.30 11.83
C ALA A 119 0.62 -22.73 11.84
N ASP A 120 0.45 -23.34 10.66
CA ASP A 120 0.00 -24.73 10.51
C ASP A 120 0.94 -25.75 11.20
N TYR A 121 2.19 -25.39 11.51
CA TYR A 121 3.18 -26.27 12.14
C TYR A 121 3.29 -26.16 13.68
N GLY A 122 2.44 -25.39 14.34
CA GLY A 122 2.47 -25.37 15.82
C GLY A 122 1.82 -24.17 16.51
N ALA A 123 1.13 -23.30 15.79
CA ALA A 123 0.38 -22.22 16.41
C ALA A 123 -0.92 -22.73 17.06
N GLN A 124 -1.50 -21.89 17.94
CA GLN A 124 -2.80 -22.20 18.53
C GLN A 124 -3.88 -22.26 17.44
N PRO A 125 -4.85 -23.20 17.50
CA PRO A 125 -5.85 -23.37 16.44
C PRO A 125 -6.63 -22.09 16.08
N ARG A 126 -6.90 -21.23 17.07
CA ARG A 126 -7.57 -19.94 16.86
C ARG A 126 -6.72 -18.97 16.03
N VAL A 127 -5.40 -18.98 16.21
CA VAL A 127 -4.47 -18.13 15.46
C VAL A 127 -4.36 -18.62 14.03
N VAL A 128 -4.28 -19.94 13.84
CA VAL A 128 -4.29 -20.57 12.50
C VAL A 128 -5.53 -20.15 11.73
N ALA A 129 -6.72 -20.32 12.32
CA ALA A 129 -7.99 -19.93 11.70
C ALA A 129 -8.00 -18.44 11.32
N ALA A 130 -7.61 -17.54 12.23
CA ALA A 130 -7.59 -16.10 11.96
C ALA A 130 -6.63 -15.72 10.81
N LEU A 131 -5.49 -16.40 10.68
CA LEU A 131 -4.55 -16.14 9.57
C LEU A 131 -5.09 -16.60 8.22
N HIS A 132 -5.75 -17.75 8.18
CA HIS A 132 -6.43 -18.22 6.97
C HIS A 132 -7.60 -17.32 6.57
N ASP A 133 -8.41 -16.88 7.53
CA ASP A 133 -9.49 -15.90 7.29
C ASP A 133 -8.94 -14.59 6.73
N CYS A 134 -7.88 -14.07 7.34
CA CYS A 134 -7.21 -12.86 6.86
C CYS A 134 -6.68 -13.04 5.44
N PHE A 135 -6.03 -14.18 5.15
CA PHE A 135 -5.53 -14.47 3.80
C PHE A 135 -6.69 -14.48 2.78
N SER A 136 -7.81 -15.13 3.11
CA SER A 136 -9.00 -15.16 2.26
C SER A 136 -9.57 -13.75 2.01
N VAL A 137 -9.75 -12.96 3.07
CA VAL A 137 -10.28 -11.59 2.98
C VAL A 137 -9.40 -10.70 2.08
N PHE A 138 -8.08 -10.85 2.16
CA PHE A 138 -7.18 -10.11 1.27
C PHE A 138 -7.20 -10.62 -0.17
N GLY A 139 -7.50 -11.90 -0.40
CA GLY A 139 -7.82 -12.43 -1.72
C GLY A 139 -9.03 -11.72 -2.34
N ASP A 140 -10.15 -11.69 -1.62
CA ASP A 140 -11.38 -11.01 -2.06
C ASP A 140 -11.14 -9.51 -2.30
N THR A 141 -10.39 -8.86 -1.41
CA THR A 141 -10.03 -7.45 -1.52
C THR A 141 -9.25 -7.18 -2.82
N ILE A 142 -8.31 -8.05 -3.20
CA ILE A 142 -7.54 -7.91 -4.44
C ILE A 142 -8.48 -7.93 -5.65
N ASP A 143 -9.44 -8.85 -5.68
CA ASP A 143 -10.36 -8.98 -6.80
C ASP A 143 -11.33 -7.78 -6.87
N GLN A 144 -11.89 -7.34 -5.75
CA GLN A 144 -12.72 -6.14 -5.70
C GLN A 144 -11.98 -4.88 -6.17
N ILE A 145 -10.71 -4.73 -5.81
CA ILE A 145 -9.89 -3.60 -6.28
C ILE A 145 -9.62 -3.70 -7.79
N ARG A 146 -9.37 -4.91 -8.33
CA ARG A 146 -9.18 -5.12 -9.78
C ARG A 146 -10.43 -4.75 -10.56
N ASP A 147 -11.60 -5.14 -10.05
CA ASP A 147 -12.89 -4.80 -10.65
C ASP A 147 -13.14 -3.30 -10.62
N SER A 148 -12.83 -2.64 -9.50
CA SER A 148 -12.88 -1.18 -9.38
C SER A 148 -12.01 -0.50 -10.44
N LEU A 149 -10.77 -0.95 -10.65
CA LEU A 149 -9.88 -0.43 -11.69
C LEU A 149 -10.44 -0.66 -13.11
N SER A 150 -11.07 -1.81 -13.35
CA SER A 150 -11.72 -2.12 -14.63
C SER A 150 -12.87 -1.14 -14.90
N GLN A 151 -13.70 -0.85 -13.90
CA GLN A 151 -14.79 0.11 -13.99
C GLN A 151 -14.24 1.54 -14.25
N MET A 152 -13.20 1.96 -13.53
CA MET A 152 -12.56 3.27 -13.73
C MET A 152 -11.95 3.47 -15.13
N ARG A 153 -11.56 2.37 -15.81
CA ARG A 153 -11.11 2.41 -17.22
C ARG A 153 -12.28 2.57 -18.18
N LYS A 154 -13.39 1.87 -17.93
CA LYS A 154 -14.61 1.94 -18.75
C LYS A 154 -15.29 3.32 -18.68
N LEU A 155 -15.20 4.00 -17.54
CA LEU A 155 -15.77 5.34 -17.32
C LEU A 155 -15.07 6.47 -18.11
N GLY A 156 -14.10 6.15 -18.98
CA GLY A 156 -13.65 7.03 -20.03
C GLY A 156 -13.01 8.32 -19.53
N GLY A 157 -11.87 8.24 -18.86
CA GLY A 157 -10.80 9.25 -18.87
C GLY A 157 -11.03 10.64 -18.27
N SER A 158 -12.25 11.17 -18.28
CA SER A 158 -12.54 12.57 -17.92
C SER A 158 -12.72 12.73 -16.42
N SER A 159 -12.02 13.72 -15.86
CA SER A 159 -12.23 14.24 -14.51
C SER A 159 -13.72 14.46 -14.20
N GLU A 160 -14.51 14.91 -15.19
CA GLU A 160 -15.93 15.23 -15.04
C GLU A 160 -16.78 13.98 -14.79
N SER A 161 -16.52 12.90 -15.54
CA SER A 161 -17.21 11.61 -15.38
C SER A 161 -16.94 11.00 -14.00
N LEU A 162 -15.69 11.09 -13.53
CA LEU A 162 -15.31 10.63 -12.20
C LEU A 162 -15.87 11.52 -11.09
N ARG A 163 -15.89 12.85 -11.26
CA ARG A 163 -16.53 13.78 -10.32
C ARG A 163 -18.03 13.50 -10.19
N PHE A 164 -18.73 13.28 -11.30
CA PHE A 164 -20.15 12.97 -11.31
C PHE A 164 -20.47 11.63 -10.64
N GLN A 165 -19.62 10.62 -10.83
CA GLN A 165 -19.76 9.34 -10.11
C GLN A 165 -19.41 9.47 -8.61
N MET A 166 -18.42 10.31 -8.26
CA MET A 166 -18.09 10.59 -6.86
C MET A 166 -19.20 11.35 -6.13
N SER A 167 -19.88 12.30 -6.80
CA SER A 167 -21.03 13.01 -6.22
C SER A 167 -22.20 12.08 -5.94
N ASN A 168 -22.39 11.03 -6.75
CA ASN A 168 -23.40 10.02 -6.47
C ASN A 168 -23.07 9.20 -5.23
N VAL A 169 -21.79 8.89 -4.96
CA VAL A 169 -21.37 8.14 -3.75
C VAL A 169 -21.61 8.94 -2.45
N GLN A 170 -21.47 10.27 -2.48
CA GLN A 170 -21.81 11.12 -1.32
C GLN A 170 -23.30 11.09 -0.94
N THR A 171 -24.18 10.70 -1.86
CA THR A 171 -25.63 10.63 -1.62
C THR A 171 -26.05 9.32 -0.94
N TRP A 172 -25.17 8.31 -0.88
CA TRP A 172 -25.47 6.99 -0.30
C TRP A 172 -24.80 6.73 1.06
N MET A 173 -24.26 7.78 1.70
CA MET A 173 -23.83 7.75 3.09
C MET A 173 -24.89 8.38 3.98
#